data_AF-A0A3B9LAP2-F1
#
_entry.id   AF-A0A3B9LAP2-F1
#
_cell.length_a   1.000
_cell.length_b   1.000
_cell.length_c   1.000
_cell.angle_alpha   90.00
_cell.angle_beta   90.00
_cell.angle_gamma   90.00
#
_symmetry.space_group_name_H-M   'P 1'
#
loop_
_entity.id
_entity.type
_entity.pdbx_description
1 polymer ?
#
loop_
_entity_poly.entity_id
_entity_poly.type
_entity_poly.pdbx_seq_one_letter_code
_entity_poly.pdbx_strand_id
1 'polypeptide(L)'
;MKKHRKLLRTKRLKSDPHAGNTLVYVGDTDPTPTKKPIIKKIAYSADDFTECELSIEDLAAYKADPNKKLWLNVHGVHDADLINKISYTFN
;
A
#
# COMPACT_ATOMS: atom_id res chain seq x y z
N MET A 1 8.43 -42.91 -20.09
CA MET A 1 7.15 -42.43 -19.52
C MET A 1 7.24 -40.92 -19.29
N LYS A 2 6.57 -40.11 -20.10
CA LYS A 2 6.61 -38.63 -19.99
C LYS A 2 5.73 -38.19 -18.82
N LYS A 3 6.33 -37.68 -17.74
CA LYS A 3 5.59 -37.13 -16.59
C LYS A 3 5.03 -35.76 -16.97
N HIS A 4 3.70 -35.66 -17.13
CA HIS A 4 3.02 -34.39 -17.30
C HIS A 4 3.17 -33.54 -16.03
N ARG A 5 3.91 -32.43 -16.14
CA ARG A 5 3.97 -31.39 -15.11
C ARG A 5 2.59 -30.72 -15.06
N LYS A 6 1.77 -31.01 -14.04
CA LYS A 6 0.49 -30.32 -13.84
C LYS A 6 0.80 -28.85 -13.53
N LEU A 7 0.42 -27.96 -14.45
CA LEU A 7 0.46 -26.52 -14.23
C LEU A 7 -0.47 -26.21 -13.05
N LEU A 8 0.10 -25.67 -11.96
CA LEU A 8 -0.65 -25.10 -10.84
C LEU A 8 -1.44 -23.91 -11.38
N ARG A 9 -2.71 -24.14 -11.67
CA ARG A 9 -3.66 -23.12 -12.10
C ARG A 9 -3.93 -22.22 -10.90
N THR A 10 -3.34 -21.04 -10.86
CA THR A 10 -3.66 -20.01 -9.86
C THR A 10 -5.15 -19.66 -10.02
N LYS A 11 -5.96 -20.07 -9.05
CA LYS A 11 -7.38 -19.72 -9.01
C LYS A 11 -7.48 -18.24 -8.62
N ARG A 12 -7.55 -17.35 -9.60
CA ARG A 12 -8.05 -15.99 -9.36
C ARG A 12 -9.53 -16.10 -9.00
N LEU A 13 -9.90 -15.58 -7.83
CA LEU A 13 -11.28 -15.47 -7.41
C LEU A 13 -11.98 -14.46 -8.34
N LYS A 14 -13.11 -14.90 -8.89
CA LYS A 14 -14.11 -14.00 -9.45
C LYS A 14 -14.49 -13.04 -8.32
N SER A 15 -14.28 -11.74 -8.51
CA SER A 15 -14.81 -10.75 -7.57
C SER A 15 -16.32 -10.92 -7.54
N ASP A 16 -16.89 -11.18 -6.37
CA ASP A 16 -18.33 -11.10 -6.15
C ASP A 16 -18.83 -9.69 -6.53
N PRO A 17 -20.12 -9.49 -6.81
CA PRO A 17 -20.67 -8.16 -7.07
C PRO A 17 -20.58 -7.31 -5.80
N HIS A 18 -19.42 -6.70 -5.61
CA HIS A 18 -19.22 -5.64 -4.64
C HIS A 18 -19.96 -4.40 -5.13
N ALA A 19 -20.47 -3.58 -4.20
CA ALA A 19 -20.93 -2.24 -4.55
C ALA A 19 -19.80 -1.52 -5.30
N GLY A 20 -20.11 -0.76 -6.35
CA GLY A 20 -19.11 -0.19 -7.28
C GLY A 20 -18.00 0.66 -6.64
N ASN A 21 -18.12 0.97 -5.35
CA ASN A 21 -17.22 1.84 -4.58
C ASN A 21 -16.44 1.08 -3.48
N THR A 22 -16.43 -0.26 -3.49
CA THR A 22 -15.70 -1.04 -2.48
C THR A 22 -14.21 -1.17 -2.84
N LEU A 23 -13.32 -0.78 -1.92
CA LEU A 23 -11.88 -1.00 -2.04
C LEU A 23 -11.54 -2.47 -1.70
N VAL A 24 -11.01 -3.21 -2.67
CA VAL A 24 -10.65 -4.63 -2.52
C VAL A 24 -9.23 -4.87 -2.99
N TYR A 25 -8.42 -5.55 -2.18
CA TYR A 25 -7.10 -6.01 -2.58
C TYR A 25 -7.20 -7.29 -3.41
N VAL A 26 -6.61 -7.31 -4.62
CA VAL A 26 -6.70 -8.44 -5.59
C VAL A 26 -5.33 -9.05 -5.90
N GLY A 27 -4.33 -8.86 -5.03
CA GLY A 27 -2.98 -9.38 -5.27
C GLY A 27 -2.74 -10.78 -4.70
N ASP A 28 -1.73 -11.45 -5.23
CA ASP A 28 -1.32 -12.82 -4.85
C ASP A 28 -0.33 -12.85 -3.66
N THR A 29 0.01 -11.69 -3.07
CA THR A 29 0.89 -11.67 -1.90
C THR A 29 0.15 -12.29 -0.73
N ASP A 30 0.75 -13.33 -0.14
CA ASP A 30 0.21 -14.00 1.04
C ASP A 30 -0.17 -12.95 2.08
N PRO A 31 -1.47 -12.82 2.42
CA PRO A 31 -1.92 -11.96 3.49
C PRO A 31 -1.59 -12.66 4.81
N THR A 32 -0.33 -13.01 5.03
CA THR A 32 0.13 -13.32 6.38
C THR A 32 -0.06 -12.02 7.17
N PRO A 33 -0.97 -11.98 8.18
CA PRO A 33 -1.26 -10.77 8.95
C PRO A 33 -0.06 -10.27 9.78
N THR A 34 1.09 -10.91 9.62
CA THR A 34 2.32 -10.68 10.37
C THR A 34 3.17 -9.54 9.80
N LYS A 35 3.02 -9.16 8.53
CA LYS A 35 3.77 -8.03 7.96
C LYS A 35 2.95 -6.75 8.08
N LYS A 36 3.16 -6.04 9.18
CA LYS A 36 2.64 -4.68 9.36
C LYS A 36 2.98 -3.84 8.12
N PRO A 37 2.03 -3.05 7.61
CA PRO A 37 2.32 -2.14 6.52
C PRO A 37 3.34 -1.09 6.99
N ILE A 38 4.22 -0.70 6.08
CA ILE A 38 5.30 0.25 6.36
C ILE A 38 5.11 1.44 5.43
N ILE A 39 5.10 2.64 6.00
CA ILE A 39 4.97 3.89 5.26
C ILE A 39 6.30 4.62 5.38
N LYS A 40 6.97 4.83 4.26
CA LYS A 40 8.20 5.64 4.21
C LYS A 40 7.91 6.96 3.55
N LYS A 41 8.42 8.03 4.15
CA LYS A 41 8.37 9.39 3.63
C LYS A 41 9.77 9.81 3.22
N ILE A 42 9.85 10.40 2.03
CA ILE A 42 11.01 11.15 1.59
C ILE A 42 10.53 12.57 1.29
N ALA A 43 11.05 13.55 2.03
CA ALA A 43 10.83 14.98 1.79
C ALA A 43 12.14 15.61 1.33
N TYR A 44 12.14 16.28 0.19
CA TYR A 44 13.38 16.78 -0.42
C TYR A 44 13.22 18.10 -1.19
N SER A 45 14.28 18.89 -1.22
CA SER A 45 14.46 20.11 -2.02
C SER A 45 15.84 20.07 -2.71
N ALA A 46 16.30 21.19 -3.28
CA ALA A 46 17.67 21.28 -3.80
C ALA A 46 18.73 21.20 -2.68
N ASP A 47 18.37 21.64 -1.47
CA ASP A 47 19.31 21.81 -0.36
C ASP A 47 19.17 20.73 0.72
N ASP A 48 17.97 20.16 0.86
CA ASP A 48 17.65 19.22 1.94
C ASP A 48 17.11 17.89 1.42
N PHE A 49 17.43 16.81 2.13
CA PHE A 49 16.84 15.48 1.95
C PHE A 49 16.54 14.87 3.32
N THR A 50 15.31 14.39 3.52
CA THR A 50 14.90 13.74 4.77
C THR A 50 14.09 12.49 4.46
N GLU A 51 14.59 11.33 4.90
CA GLU A 51 13.89 10.05 4.85
C GLU A 51 13.51 9.62 6.26
N CYS A 52 12.24 9.25 6.47
CA CYS A 52 11.80 8.66 7.72
C CYS A 52 10.65 7.67 7.50
N GLU A 53 10.54 6.69 8.38
CA GLU A 53 9.33 5.88 8.49
C GLU A 53 8.25 6.66 9.24
N LEU A 54 7.01 6.57 8.79
CA LEU A 54 5.85 7.18 9.43
C LEU A 54 4.98 6.10 10.06
N SER A 55 4.55 6.35 11.30
CA SER A 55 3.38 5.67 11.85
C SER A 55 2.10 6.15 11.17
N ILE A 56 0.99 5.46 11.40
CA ILE A 56 -0.33 5.87 10.90
C ILE A 56 -0.74 7.19 11.55
N GLU A 57 -0.41 7.36 12.82
CA GLU A 57 -0.68 8.56 13.60
C GLU A 57 0.13 9.75 13.07
N ASP A 58 1.41 9.55 12.77
CA ASP A 58 2.27 10.60 12.19
C ASP A 58 1.81 11.00 10.80
N LEU A 59 1.32 10.04 10.00
CA LEU A 59 0.75 10.32 8.69
C LEU A 59 -0.50 11.21 8.81
N ALA A 60 -1.42 10.88 9.72
CA ALA A 60 -2.65 11.66 9.92
C ALA A 60 -2.37 13.11 10.36
N ALA A 61 -1.29 13.32 11.12
CA ALA A 61 -0.83 14.65 11.53
C ALA A 61 0.11 15.31 10.51
N TYR A 62 0.50 14.61 9.44
CA TYR A 62 1.51 15.09 8.51
C TYR A 62 0.98 16.25 7.68
N LYS A 63 1.70 17.37 7.74
CA LYS A 63 1.48 18.52 6.86
C LYS A 63 2.63 18.59 5.87
N ALA A 64 2.30 18.56 4.59
CA ALA A 64 3.29 18.74 3.53
C ALA A 64 3.90 20.14 3.60
N ASP A 65 5.23 20.22 3.58
CA ASP A 65 5.94 21.49 3.44
C ASP A 65 5.83 21.95 1.97
N PRO A 66 5.24 23.13 1.69
CA PRO A 66 5.05 23.59 0.32
C PRO A 66 6.36 23.80 -0.46
N ASN A 67 7.49 23.92 0.24
CA ASN A 67 8.81 24.13 -0.37
C ASN A 67 9.56 22.83 -0.65
N LYS A 68 9.03 21.68 -0.21
CA LYS A 68 9.67 20.36 -0.40
C LYS A 68 8.79 19.45 -1.23
N LYS A 69 9.41 18.69 -2.12
CA LYS A 69 8.75 17.58 -2.80
C LYS A 69 8.58 16.42 -1.82
N LEU A 70 7.44 15.78 -1.90
CA LEU A 70 7.09 14.62 -1.09
C LEU A 70 7.05 13.37 -1.97
N TRP A 71 7.72 12.32 -1.53
CA TRP A 71 7.52 10.96 -2.02
C TRP A 71 7.11 10.07 -0.86
N LEU A 72 5.89 9.54 -0.94
CA LEU A 72 5.37 8.54 -0.01
C LEU A 72 5.48 7.15 -0.63
N ASN A 73 6.11 6.22 0.08
CA ASN A 73 6.20 4.82 -0.32
C ASN A 73 5.41 3.97 0.68
N VAL A 74 4.39 3.27 0.18
CA VAL A 74 3.45 2.49 1.00
C VAL A 74 3.66 1.01 0.69
N HIS A 75 4.23 0.29 1.66
CA HIS A 75 4.36 -1.15 1.60
C HIS A 75 3.17 -1.83 2.28
N GLY A 76 2.72 -2.95 1.73
CA GLY A 76 1.62 -3.70 2.35
C GLY A 76 0.23 -3.17 2.01
N VAL A 77 0.00 -2.79 0.75
CA VAL A 77 -1.31 -2.31 0.22
C VAL A 77 -2.46 -3.33 0.30
N HIS A 78 -2.21 -4.51 0.87
CA HIS A 78 -3.25 -5.47 1.21
C HIS A 78 -4.13 -4.99 2.37
N ASP A 79 -3.62 -4.09 3.21
CA ASP A 79 -4.40 -3.39 4.23
C ASP A 79 -5.23 -2.28 3.57
N ALA A 80 -6.47 -2.60 3.22
CA ALA A 80 -7.40 -1.66 2.61
C ALA A 80 -7.78 -0.50 3.57
N ASP A 81 -7.79 -0.74 4.88
CA ASP A 81 -8.10 0.29 5.87
C ASP A 81 -7.00 1.35 5.91
N LEU A 82 -5.73 0.93 5.79
CA LEU A 82 -4.61 1.86 5.67
C LEU A 82 -4.75 2.74 4.42
N ILE A 83 -5.04 2.16 3.27
CA ILE A 83 -5.19 2.90 2.01
C ILE A 83 -6.34 3.92 2.11
N ASN A 84 -7.46 3.54 2.71
CA ASN A 84 -8.54 4.46 2.99
C ASN A 84 -8.09 5.61 3.91
N LYS A 85 -7.36 5.34 5.00
CA LYS A 85 -6.84 6.40 5.88
C LYS A 85 -5.92 7.38 5.16
N ILE A 86 -4.99 6.87 4.33
CA ILE A 86 -4.13 7.71 3.50
C ILE A 86 -4.97 8.64 2.62
N SER A 87 -6.03 8.12 1.99
CA SER A 87 -6.89 8.93 1.12
C SER A 87 -7.53 10.13 1.83
N TYR A 88 -7.97 9.95 3.08
CA TYR A 88 -8.54 11.04 3.88
C TYR A 88 -7.52 12.11 4.27
N THR A 89 -6.23 11.76 4.36
CA THR A 89 -5.17 12.71 4.72
C THR A 89 -4.78 13.62 3.55
N PHE A 90 -4.89 13.14 2.30
CA PHE A 90 -4.42 13.86 1.10
C PHE A 90 -5.55 14.41 0.21
N ASN A 91 -6.81 14.27 0.61
CA ASN A 91 -7.97 14.85 -0.07
C ASN A 91 -8.33 16.22 0.50
#